data_AF-A0A5C0DWT5-F1
#
_entry.id   AF-A0A5C0DWT5-F1
#
_cell.length_a   1.000
_cell.length_b   1.000
_cell.length_c   1.000
_cell.angle_alpha   90.00
_cell.angle_beta   90.00
_cell.angle_gamma   90.00
#
_symmetry.space_group_name_H-M   'P 1'
#
loop_
_entity.id
_entity.type
_entity.pdbx_description
1 polymer ?
#
loop_
_entity_poly.entity_id
_entity_poly.type
_entity_poly.pdbx_seq_one_letter_code
_entity_poly.pdbx_strand_id
1 'polypeptide(L)'
;MHQTFDAVLEINLLHANQTGADHNREHFDEWGITCLNLMSSPGAGKTVLLEKTLAALKNHLKMAVIEGDMTTELDADRLRQYGVPVIAINTGRSCHLDSKMVAGGIHRLKEDYNPKEFDLLFVENVGNLVCPAEFEVGEHAKVALLSITEGEDKPLKYPIMFQEADCLIITKLDLAPYLEIDLKRLEANVRSMNPDVTIIALSAQTGEGLEEWLNWLKSQVNIPRFLNC
;
A
#
# COMPACT_ATOMS: atom_id res chain seq x y z
N MET A 1 -34.37 -15.43 -5.03
CA MET A 1 -33.18 -14.56 -5.08
C MET A 1 -33.11 -13.94 -6.45
N HIS A 2 -33.53 -12.68 -6.62
CA HIS A 2 -33.23 -11.92 -7.83
C HIS A 2 -31.88 -11.24 -7.59
N GLN A 3 -30.84 -11.66 -8.31
CA GLN A 3 -29.68 -10.80 -8.49
C GLN A 3 -30.15 -9.59 -9.30
N THR A 4 -29.97 -8.39 -8.75
CA THR A 4 -30.25 -7.13 -9.46
C THR A 4 -29.25 -6.98 -10.61
N PHE A 5 -29.64 -6.30 -11.69
CA PHE A 5 -28.76 -6.02 -12.82
C PHE A 5 -27.46 -5.33 -12.37
N ASP A 6 -27.56 -4.45 -11.36
CA ASP A 6 -26.42 -3.75 -10.77
C ASP A 6 -25.41 -4.70 -10.11
N ALA A 7 -25.89 -5.72 -9.38
CA ALA A 7 -25.00 -6.71 -8.76
C ALA A 7 -24.27 -7.58 -9.80
N VAL A 8 -24.91 -7.89 -10.93
CA VAL A 8 -24.27 -8.63 -12.03
C VAL A 8 -23.22 -7.77 -12.72
N LEU A 9 -23.49 -6.47 -12.91
CA LEU A 9 -22.54 -5.52 -13.48
C LEU A 9 -21.30 -5.36 -12.57
N GLU A 10 -21.52 -5.23 -11.27
CA GLU A 10 -20.47 -5.12 -10.26
C GLU A 10 -19.57 -6.36 -10.23
N ILE A 11 -20.15 -7.56 -10.22
CA ILE A 11 -19.38 -8.82 -10.31
C ILE A 11 -18.54 -8.87 -11.59
N ASN A 12 -19.10 -8.46 -12.73
CA ASN A 12 -18.36 -8.45 -14.00
C ASN A 12 -17.20 -7.42 -13.98
N LEU A 13 -17.38 -6.27 -13.34
CA LEU A 13 -16.33 -5.27 -13.17
C LEU A 13 -15.19 -5.80 -12.29
N LEU A 14 -15.52 -6.43 -11.16
CA LEU A 14 -14.51 -7.02 -10.27
C LEU A 14 -13.77 -8.16 -10.95
N HIS A 15 -14.44 -9.02 -11.72
CA HIS A 15 -13.80 -10.08 -12.49
C HIS A 15 -12.88 -9.54 -13.60
N ALA A 16 -13.32 -8.50 -14.31
CA ALA A 16 -12.49 -7.84 -15.31
C ALA A 16 -11.27 -7.17 -14.66
N ASN A 17 -11.44 -6.56 -13.49
CA ASN A 17 -10.32 -6.01 -12.72
C ASN A 17 -9.35 -7.11 -12.28
N GLN A 18 -9.84 -8.23 -11.77
CA GLN A 18 -8.99 -9.34 -11.32
C GLN A 18 -8.13 -9.87 -12.46
N THR A 19 -8.71 -10.02 -13.66
CA THR A 19 -7.93 -10.45 -14.84
C THR A 19 -6.79 -9.46 -15.16
N GLY A 20 -7.03 -8.16 -14.98
CA GLY A 20 -5.99 -7.14 -15.14
C GLY A 20 -4.94 -7.19 -14.02
N ALA A 21 -5.36 -7.42 -12.79
CA ALA A 21 -4.48 -7.53 -11.63
C ALA A 21 -3.54 -8.75 -11.76
N ASP A 22 -4.08 -9.88 -12.22
CA ASP A 22 -3.31 -11.09 -12.50
C ASP A 22 -2.24 -10.83 -13.57
N HIS A 23 -2.59 -10.10 -14.64
CA HIS A 23 -1.61 -9.73 -15.66
C HIS A 23 -0.53 -8.75 -15.15
N ASN A 24 -0.90 -7.82 -14.27
CA ASN A 24 0.07 -6.96 -13.60
C ASN A 24 1.03 -7.78 -12.71
N ARG A 25 0.49 -8.76 -11.95
CA ARG A 25 1.31 -9.72 -11.16
C ARG A 25 2.30 -10.44 -12.06
N GLU A 26 1.87 -10.97 -13.20
CA GLU A 26 2.75 -11.64 -14.16
C GLU A 26 3.93 -10.75 -14.57
N HIS A 27 3.69 -9.47 -14.88
CA HIS A 27 4.77 -8.54 -15.19
C HIS A 27 5.76 -8.35 -14.04
N PHE A 28 5.26 -8.19 -12.81
CA PHE A 28 6.15 -8.04 -11.66
C PHE A 28 6.96 -9.32 -11.39
N ASP A 29 6.34 -10.49 -11.50
CA ASP A 29 7.01 -11.80 -11.37
C ASP A 29 8.08 -12.00 -12.45
N GLU A 30 7.76 -11.68 -13.71
CA GLU A 30 8.71 -11.75 -14.84
C GLU A 30 9.93 -10.82 -14.66
N TRP A 31 9.75 -9.72 -13.95
CA TRP A 31 10.81 -8.75 -13.67
C TRP A 31 11.54 -9.02 -12.35
N GLY A 32 10.98 -9.87 -11.49
CA GLY A 32 11.49 -10.14 -10.15
C GLY A 32 11.30 -8.97 -9.17
N ILE A 33 10.29 -8.13 -9.40
CA ILE A 33 9.98 -6.97 -8.54
C ILE A 33 8.88 -7.36 -7.54
N THR A 34 9.13 -7.19 -6.24
CA THR A 34 8.04 -7.27 -5.26
C THR A 34 7.21 -5.98 -5.32
N CYS A 35 5.95 -6.07 -5.70
CA CYS A 35 4.96 -4.98 -5.64
C CYS A 35 4.16 -4.98 -4.33
N LEU A 36 4.00 -3.83 -3.67
CA LEU A 36 3.19 -3.64 -2.45
C LEU A 36 2.14 -2.52 -2.64
N ASN A 37 0.88 -2.75 -2.25
CA ASN A 37 -0.20 -1.77 -2.32
C ASN A 37 -0.44 -1.11 -0.95
N LEU A 38 -0.18 0.18 -0.84
CA LEU A 38 -0.37 0.95 0.39
C LEU A 38 -1.74 1.63 0.38
N MET A 39 -2.59 1.25 1.34
CA MET A 39 -3.97 1.70 1.44
C MET A 39 -4.24 2.30 2.83
N SER A 40 -5.06 3.35 2.89
CA SER A 40 -5.34 4.03 4.15
C SER A 40 -6.48 5.03 4.02
N SER A 41 -6.98 5.57 5.13
CA SER A 41 -7.71 6.84 5.12
C SER A 41 -6.84 8.00 4.58
N PRO A 42 -7.45 9.10 4.08
CA PRO A 42 -6.73 10.34 3.85
C PRO A 42 -5.97 10.80 5.09
N GLY A 43 -4.70 11.19 4.92
CA GLY A 43 -3.89 11.75 6.00
C GLY A 43 -3.40 10.75 7.05
N ALA A 44 -3.55 9.43 6.84
CA ALA A 44 -2.97 8.42 7.72
C ALA A 44 -1.42 8.43 7.71
N GLY A 45 -0.80 8.91 6.62
CA GLY A 45 0.64 9.13 6.54
C GLY A 45 1.40 8.23 5.56
N LYS A 46 0.74 7.69 4.53
CA LYS A 46 1.37 6.86 3.47
C LYS A 46 2.59 7.53 2.86
N THR A 47 2.44 8.74 2.34
CA THR A 47 3.55 9.47 1.69
C THR A 47 4.71 9.69 2.66
N VAL A 48 4.44 10.06 3.92
CA VAL A 48 5.51 10.26 4.92
C VAL A 48 6.21 8.94 5.26
N LEU A 49 5.47 7.84 5.36
CA LEU A 49 6.06 6.50 5.54
C LEU A 49 6.96 6.15 4.34
N LEU A 50 6.52 6.41 3.12
CA LEU A 50 7.31 6.19 1.91
C LEU A 50 8.56 7.09 1.87
N GLU A 51 8.45 8.38 2.19
CA GLU A 51 9.60 9.29 2.30
C GLU A 51 10.68 8.72 3.23
N LYS A 52 10.29 8.25 4.42
CA LYS A 52 11.23 7.63 5.38
C LYS A 52 11.80 6.31 4.87
N THR A 53 10.97 5.51 4.22
CA THR A 53 11.36 4.22 3.63
C THR A 53 12.39 4.40 2.53
N LEU A 54 12.12 5.30 1.58
CA LEU A 54 13.00 5.61 0.46
C LEU A 54 14.33 6.17 0.95
N ALA A 55 14.30 7.09 1.93
CA ALA A 55 15.51 7.64 2.54
C ALA A 55 16.40 6.54 3.15
N ALA A 56 15.79 5.60 3.87
CA ALA A 56 16.50 4.55 4.59
C ALA A 56 17.00 3.42 3.68
N LEU A 57 16.24 3.06 2.64
CA LEU A 57 16.52 1.86 1.84
C LEU A 57 17.10 2.13 0.46
N LYS A 58 17.18 3.37 -0.04
CA LYS A 58 17.67 3.65 -1.42
C LYS A 58 19.08 3.13 -1.74
N ASN A 59 19.91 2.93 -0.72
CA ASN A 59 21.27 2.38 -0.88
C ASN A 59 21.31 0.84 -0.78
N HIS A 60 20.19 0.21 -0.40
CA HIS A 60 20.06 -1.22 -0.15
C HIS A 60 19.13 -1.91 -1.15
N LEU A 61 18.09 -1.21 -1.61
CA LEU A 61 17.08 -1.67 -2.55
C LEU A 61 16.90 -0.65 -3.67
N LYS A 62 16.71 -1.14 -4.89
CA LYS A 62 16.24 -0.37 -6.03
C LYS A 62 14.72 -0.31 -5.98
N MET A 63 14.18 0.88 -5.73
CA MET A 63 12.76 1.09 -5.50
C MET A 63 12.13 1.98 -6.58
N ALA A 64 10.86 1.76 -6.86
CA ALA A 64 10.01 2.63 -7.66
C ALA A 64 8.66 2.85 -6.97
N VAL A 65 7.95 3.92 -7.33
CA VAL A 65 6.61 4.21 -6.82
C VAL A 65 5.64 4.50 -7.96
N ILE A 66 4.45 3.91 -7.91
CA ILE A 66 3.27 4.35 -8.64
C ILE A 66 2.40 5.08 -7.62
N GLU A 67 2.19 6.38 -7.82
CA GLU A 67 1.49 7.25 -6.88
C GLU A 67 0.13 7.63 -7.46
N GLY A 68 -0.95 7.35 -6.72
CA GLY A 68 -2.32 7.61 -7.15
C GLY A 68 -3.01 8.66 -6.28
N ASP A 69 -3.31 9.80 -6.87
CA ASP A 69 -4.10 10.86 -6.27
C ASP A 69 -5.23 11.30 -7.22
N MET A 70 -6.25 11.96 -6.70
CA MET A 70 -7.41 12.38 -7.48
C MET A 70 -7.07 13.45 -8.51
N THR A 71 -6.27 14.45 -8.14
CA THR A 71 -6.11 15.66 -8.96
C THR A 71 -4.74 16.32 -8.93
N THR A 72 -3.85 15.94 -8.01
CA THR A 72 -2.56 16.62 -7.82
C THR A 72 -1.40 15.64 -7.97
N GLU A 73 -0.20 16.17 -8.20
CA GLU A 73 1.06 15.39 -8.13
C GLU A 73 1.88 15.77 -6.89
N LEU A 74 1.25 16.32 -5.85
CA LEU A 74 1.97 16.86 -4.68
C LEU A 74 2.75 15.77 -3.95
N ASP A 75 2.15 14.59 -3.79
CA ASP A 75 2.81 13.45 -3.14
C ASP A 75 3.87 12.83 -4.06
N ALA A 76 3.59 12.69 -5.36
CA ALA A 76 4.62 12.30 -6.33
C ALA A 76 5.85 13.23 -6.31
N ASP A 77 5.67 14.55 -6.30
CA ASP A 77 6.76 15.53 -6.29
C ASP A 77 7.61 15.43 -5.02
N ARG A 78 6.99 15.15 -3.87
CA ARG A 78 7.70 14.89 -2.62
C ARG A 78 8.56 13.63 -2.72
N LEU A 79 8.02 12.55 -3.28
CA LEU A 79 8.73 11.28 -3.40
C LEU A 79 9.87 11.33 -4.42
N ARG A 80 9.74 12.10 -5.50
CA ARG A 80 10.80 12.30 -6.52
C ARG A 80 12.09 12.88 -5.91
N GLN A 81 12.01 13.63 -4.81
CA GLN A 81 13.18 14.20 -4.13
C GLN A 81 14.15 13.14 -3.58
N TYR A 82 13.70 11.88 -3.43
CA TYR A 82 14.53 10.77 -2.96
C TYR A 82 15.32 10.09 -4.07
N GLY A 83 15.18 10.55 -5.32
CA GLY A 83 15.95 10.06 -6.47
C GLY A 83 15.51 8.68 -6.96
N VAL A 84 14.25 8.32 -6.72
CA VAL A 84 13.63 7.08 -7.22
C VAL A 84 12.63 7.41 -8.33
N PRO A 85 12.38 6.48 -9.27
CA PRO A 85 11.30 6.63 -10.23
C PRO A 85 9.94 6.73 -9.52
N VAL A 86 9.16 7.74 -9.90
CA VAL A 86 7.81 7.96 -9.41
C VAL A 86 6.88 8.24 -10.58
N ILE A 87 5.96 7.32 -10.84
CA ILE A 87 4.95 7.43 -11.89
C ILE A 87 3.63 7.89 -11.24
N ALA A 88 3.28 9.15 -11.46
CA ALA A 88 2.04 9.72 -10.96
C ALA A 88 0.84 9.33 -11.84
N ILE A 89 -0.27 9.00 -11.20
CA ILE A 89 -1.55 8.67 -11.83
C ILE A 89 -2.61 9.59 -11.22
N ASN A 90 -3.16 10.48 -12.05
CA ASN A 90 -4.34 11.25 -11.68
C ASN A 90 -5.60 10.41 -11.93
N THR A 91 -6.27 9.98 -10.87
CA THR A 91 -7.46 9.12 -10.95
C THR A 91 -8.74 9.88 -11.32
N GLY A 92 -8.68 11.22 -11.32
CA GLY A 92 -9.77 12.13 -11.63
C GLY A 92 -10.86 12.07 -10.56
N ARG A 93 -11.89 11.24 -10.79
CA ARG A 93 -13.02 11.05 -9.86
C ARG A 93 -13.04 9.67 -9.22
N SER A 94 -12.13 8.77 -9.59
CA SER A 94 -12.07 7.44 -8.98
C SER A 94 -11.59 7.52 -7.54
N CYS A 95 -12.21 6.72 -6.67
CA CYS A 95 -11.90 6.64 -5.24
C CYS A 95 -10.83 5.58 -4.91
N HIS A 96 -10.23 4.96 -5.92
CA HIS A 96 -9.19 3.93 -5.85
C HIS A 96 -8.38 3.87 -7.16
N LEU A 97 -7.20 3.24 -7.10
CA LEU A 97 -6.51 2.71 -8.27
C LEU A 97 -7.03 1.32 -8.61
N ASP A 98 -7.35 1.10 -9.89
CA ASP A 98 -7.68 -0.23 -10.42
C ASP A 98 -6.47 -0.83 -11.17
N SER A 99 -6.58 -2.11 -11.55
CA SER A 99 -5.55 -2.82 -12.29
C SER A 99 -5.14 -2.14 -13.61
N LYS A 100 -6.09 -1.52 -14.32
CA LYS A 100 -5.84 -0.86 -15.62
C LYS A 100 -5.04 0.43 -15.44
N MET A 101 -5.34 1.21 -14.40
CA MET A 101 -4.58 2.39 -14.04
C MET A 101 -3.13 2.01 -13.71
N VAL A 102 -2.95 1.00 -12.86
CA VAL A 102 -1.61 0.51 -12.48
C VAL A 102 -0.88 -0.10 -13.69
N ALA A 103 -1.56 -0.79 -14.60
CA ALA A 103 -0.98 -1.26 -15.86
C ALA A 103 -0.40 -0.10 -16.69
N GLY A 104 -1.08 1.04 -16.74
CA GLY A 104 -0.55 2.26 -17.35
C GLY A 104 0.75 2.73 -16.69
N GLY A 105 0.84 2.66 -15.36
CA GLY A 105 2.07 2.96 -14.62
C GLY A 105 3.21 1.97 -14.89
N ILE A 106 2.89 0.68 -14.97
CA ILE A 106 3.80 -0.42 -15.35
C ILE A 106 4.37 -0.19 -16.75
N HIS A 107 3.53 0.18 -17.72
CA HIS A 107 3.99 0.49 -19.08
C HIS A 107 4.97 1.66 -19.10
N ARG A 108 4.67 2.75 -18.39
CA ARG A 108 5.58 3.90 -18.28
C ARG A 108 6.91 3.54 -17.61
N LEU A 109 6.87 2.72 -16.56
CA LEU A 109 8.09 2.22 -15.91
C LEU A 109 8.97 1.45 -16.90
N LYS A 110 8.37 0.62 -17.76
CA LYS A 110 9.07 -0.16 -18.80
C LYS A 110 9.60 0.70 -19.94
N GLU A 111 8.90 1.79 -20.29
CA GLU A 111 9.33 2.71 -21.34
C GLU A 111 10.51 3.57 -20.90
N ASP A 112 10.46 4.09 -19.66
CA ASP A 112 11.43 5.06 -19.15
C ASP A 112 12.64 4.40 -18.46
N TYR A 113 12.50 3.15 -18.00
CA TYR A 113 13.49 2.43 -17.19
C TYR A 113 13.63 0.96 -17.61
N ASN A 114 14.62 0.27 -17.03
CA ASN A 114 14.73 -1.20 -17.10
C ASN A 114 14.08 -1.82 -15.84
N PRO A 115 12.86 -2.39 -15.92
CA PRO A 115 12.14 -2.86 -14.73
C PRO A 115 12.87 -3.95 -13.95
N LYS A 116 13.70 -4.76 -14.64
CA LYS A 116 14.48 -5.85 -14.02
C LYS A 116 15.59 -5.39 -13.07
N GLU A 117 15.83 -4.08 -12.97
CA GLU A 117 16.77 -3.50 -12.02
C GLU A 117 16.12 -3.11 -10.70
N PHE A 118 14.79 -3.15 -10.59
CA PHE A 118 14.08 -2.82 -9.37
C PHE A 118 13.83 -4.08 -8.53
N ASP A 119 13.92 -3.90 -7.23
CA ASP A 119 13.68 -4.93 -6.24
C ASP A 119 12.25 -4.81 -5.69
N LEU A 120 11.77 -3.57 -5.53
CA LEU A 120 10.53 -3.26 -4.83
C LEU A 120 9.78 -2.11 -5.51
N LEU A 121 8.48 -2.28 -5.70
CA LEU A 121 7.59 -1.25 -6.21
C LEU A 121 6.47 -1.00 -5.21
N PHE A 122 6.23 0.26 -4.88
CA PHE A 122 5.09 0.67 -4.08
C PHE A 122 4.00 1.23 -4.97
N VAL A 123 2.76 0.80 -4.75
CA VAL A 123 1.57 1.50 -5.22
C VAL A 123 1.02 2.29 -4.03
N GLU A 124 1.19 3.61 -4.03
CA GLU A 124 0.50 4.48 -3.06
C GLU A 124 -0.92 4.71 -3.57
N ASN A 125 -1.89 4.01 -2.99
CA ASN A 125 -3.29 4.08 -3.42
C ASN A 125 -3.98 5.33 -2.87
N VAL A 126 -5.13 5.68 -3.44
CA VAL A 126 -5.94 6.82 -3.01
C VAL A 126 -6.30 6.68 -1.53
N GLY A 127 -6.35 7.80 -0.79
CA GLY A 127 -6.81 7.82 0.60
C GLY A 127 -8.28 7.42 0.72
N ASN A 128 -8.55 6.13 0.93
CA ASN A 128 -9.88 5.58 1.15
C ASN A 128 -9.79 4.18 1.80
N LEU A 129 -10.65 3.88 2.78
CA LEU A 129 -10.72 2.58 3.45
C LEU A 129 -11.78 1.63 2.87
N VAL A 130 -12.54 2.08 1.86
CA VAL A 130 -13.64 1.30 1.25
C VAL A 130 -13.21 0.79 -0.11
N CYS A 131 -13.18 1.67 -1.12
CA CYS A 131 -12.98 1.25 -2.51
C CYS A 131 -11.69 0.45 -2.73
N PRO A 132 -10.51 0.85 -2.23
CA PRO A 132 -9.27 0.13 -2.54
C PRO A 132 -9.23 -1.31 -2.02
N ALA A 133 -10.02 -1.63 -0.98
CA ALA A 133 -10.03 -2.98 -0.40
C ALA A 133 -10.64 -4.04 -1.33
N GLU A 134 -11.44 -3.62 -2.32
CA GLU A 134 -12.15 -4.51 -3.25
C GLU A 134 -11.45 -4.66 -4.61
N PHE A 135 -10.43 -3.83 -4.88
CA PHE A 135 -9.77 -3.77 -6.19
C PHE A 135 -8.29 -4.08 -6.07
N GLU A 136 -7.93 -5.29 -6.47
CA GLU A 136 -6.53 -5.66 -6.63
C GLU A 136 -5.90 -4.90 -7.79
N VAL A 137 -4.62 -4.57 -7.64
CA VAL A 137 -3.81 -3.89 -8.65
C VAL A 137 -2.68 -4.78 -9.17
N GLY A 138 -2.56 -6.00 -8.65
CA GLY A 138 -1.49 -6.94 -8.95
C GLY A 138 -0.35 -6.85 -7.94
N GLU A 139 -0.62 -6.55 -6.68
CA GLU A 139 0.32 -6.42 -5.55
C GLU A 139 0.57 -7.73 -4.82
N HIS A 140 1.81 -8.04 -4.44
CA HIS A 140 2.14 -9.30 -3.76
C HIS A 140 1.69 -9.28 -2.30
N ALA A 141 1.61 -8.09 -1.72
CA ALA A 141 1.05 -7.89 -0.40
C ALA A 141 0.35 -6.53 -0.29
N LYS A 142 -0.71 -6.52 0.51
CA LYS A 142 -1.53 -5.37 0.88
C LYS A 142 -1.04 -4.81 2.21
N VAL A 143 -0.72 -3.51 2.23
CA VAL A 143 -0.27 -2.79 3.43
C VAL A 143 -1.33 -1.75 3.78
N ALA A 144 -2.07 -1.98 4.86
CA ALA A 144 -3.01 -1.01 5.39
C ALA A 144 -2.31 -0.08 6.38
N LEU A 145 -2.63 1.21 6.37
CA LEU A 145 -2.23 2.15 7.41
C LEU A 145 -3.48 2.65 8.16
N LEU A 146 -3.36 2.69 9.48
CA LEU A 146 -4.36 3.26 10.38
C LEU A 146 -3.67 4.22 11.35
N SER A 147 -4.03 5.50 11.31
CA SER A 147 -3.53 6.46 12.30
C SER A 147 -4.26 6.30 13.62
N ILE A 148 -3.55 6.38 14.74
CA ILE A 148 -4.16 6.34 16.08
C ILE A 148 -5.19 7.47 16.29
N THR A 149 -5.09 8.54 15.51
CA THR A 149 -6.07 9.66 15.51
C THR A 149 -7.43 9.28 14.93
N GLU A 150 -7.55 8.13 14.26
CA GLU A 150 -8.79 7.70 13.61
C GLU A 150 -9.72 6.87 14.52
N GLY A 151 -9.19 6.42 15.66
CA GLY A 151 -9.90 5.67 16.70
C GLY A 151 -9.81 4.15 16.57
N GLU A 152 -9.93 3.47 17.72
CA GLU A 152 -9.79 2.01 17.89
C GLU A 152 -10.84 1.19 17.15
N ASP A 153 -11.97 1.80 16.79
CA ASP A 153 -13.13 1.13 16.22
C ASP A 153 -13.10 1.05 14.69
N LYS A 154 -12.12 1.67 14.03
CA LYS A 154 -11.99 1.65 12.57
C LYS A 154 -11.89 0.24 11.97
N PRO A 155 -11.15 -0.72 12.56
CA PRO A 155 -11.12 -2.08 12.05
C PRO A 155 -12.50 -2.73 11.94
N LEU A 156 -13.38 -2.46 12.90
CA LEU A 156 -14.74 -3.01 12.92
C LEU A 156 -15.69 -2.31 11.94
N LYS A 157 -15.40 -1.04 11.60
CA LYS A 157 -16.20 -0.24 10.67
C LYS A 157 -15.85 -0.48 9.20
N TYR A 158 -14.62 -0.89 8.91
CA TYR A 158 -14.10 -1.12 7.55
C TYR A 158 -13.47 -2.51 7.42
N PRO A 159 -14.21 -3.59 7.74
CA PRO A 159 -13.63 -4.91 7.96
C PRO A 159 -12.83 -5.44 6.77
N ILE A 160 -13.30 -5.24 5.53
CA ILE A 160 -12.64 -5.76 4.32
C ILE A 160 -11.19 -5.26 4.23
N MET A 161 -10.94 -3.96 4.45
CA MET A 161 -9.60 -3.39 4.40
C MET A 161 -8.62 -4.07 5.37
N PHE A 162 -9.08 -4.40 6.57
CA PHE A 162 -8.23 -5.00 7.60
C PHE A 162 -8.18 -6.54 7.51
N GLN A 163 -9.20 -7.16 6.93
CA GLN A 163 -9.24 -8.59 6.60
C GLN A 163 -8.22 -8.95 5.52
N GLU A 164 -8.09 -8.11 4.51
CA GLU A 164 -7.24 -8.37 3.34
C GLU A 164 -5.78 -7.90 3.53
N ALA A 165 -5.46 -7.18 4.62
CA ALA A 165 -4.12 -6.67 4.84
C ALA A 165 -3.14 -7.76 5.30
N ASP A 166 -2.01 -7.90 4.61
CA ASP A 166 -0.89 -8.73 5.06
C ASP A 166 -0.11 -8.04 6.18
N CYS A 167 -0.02 -6.71 6.11
CA CYS A 167 0.57 -5.88 7.15
C CYS A 167 -0.28 -4.65 7.44
N LEU A 168 -0.53 -4.41 8.73
CA LEU A 168 -1.13 -3.19 9.25
C LEU A 168 -0.07 -2.33 9.92
N ILE A 169 0.06 -1.09 9.48
CA ILE A 169 0.86 -0.07 10.13
C ILE A 169 -0.04 0.83 10.98
N ILE A 170 0.13 0.77 12.29
CA ILE A 170 -0.47 1.72 13.24
C ILE A 170 0.45 2.95 13.28
N THR A 171 -0.03 4.07 12.74
CA THR A 171 0.80 5.27 12.51
C THR A 171 0.54 6.37 13.53
N LYS A 172 1.48 7.33 13.57
CA LYS A 172 1.47 8.53 14.43
C LYS A 172 1.52 8.19 15.91
N LEU A 173 2.26 7.15 16.28
CA LEU A 173 2.40 6.68 17.66
C LEU A 173 2.88 7.78 18.63
N ASP A 174 3.63 8.76 18.11
CA ASP A 174 4.07 9.96 18.83
C ASP A 174 2.93 10.80 19.41
N LEU A 175 1.71 10.64 18.89
CA LEU A 175 0.52 11.36 19.38
C LEU A 175 -0.17 10.63 20.54
N ALA A 176 0.21 9.39 20.87
CA ALA A 176 -0.45 8.61 21.92
C ALA A 176 -0.53 9.33 23.28
N PRO A 177 0.50 10.07 23.75
CA PRO A 177 0.42 10.84 25.00
C PRO A 177 -0.65 11.95 25.02
N TYR A 178 -1.19 12.34 23.86
CA TYR A 178 -2.17 13.43 23.72
C TYR A 178 -3.58 12.92 23.38
N LEU A 179 -3.76 11.61 23.28
CA LEU A 179 -5.02 10.98 22.86
C LEU A 179 -5.50 9.98 23.91
N GLU A 180 -6.81 9.87 24.05
CA GLU A 180 -7.44 8.78 24.79
C GLU A 180 -7.55 7.56 23.87
N ILE A 181 -6.44 6.84 23.71
CA ILE A 181 -6.34 5.66 22.84
C ILE A 181 -5.85 4.43 23.62
N ASP A 182 -6.56 3.31 23.46
CA ASP A 182 -6.17 1.98 23.91
C ASP A 182 -5.65 1.17 22.70
N LEU A 183 -4.32 1.14 22.57
CA LEU A 183 -3.64 0.39 21.51
C LEU A 183 -3.91 -1.11 21.59
N LYS A 184 -4.06 -1.68 22.80
CA LYS A 184 -4.35 -3.11 22.94
C LYS A 184 -5.74 -3.44 22.43
N ARG A 185 -6.71 -2.56 22.69
CA ARG A 185 -8.05 -2.70 22.15
C ARG A 185 -8.08 -2.53 20.63
N LEU A 186 -7.31 -1.59 20.08
CA LEU A 186 -7.15 -1.45 18.63
C LEU A 186 -6.58 -2.74 18.02
N GLU A 187 -5.48 -3.26 18.56
CA GLU A 187 -4.88 -4.52 18.11
C GLU A 187 -5.85 -5.70 18.22
N ALA A 188 -6.60 -5.81 19.31
CA ALA A 188 -7.60 -6.86 19.48
C ALA A 188 -8.72 -6.77 18.42
N ASN A 189 -9.18 -5.55 18.10
CA ASN A 189 -10.18 -5.36 17.05
C ASN A 189 -9.64 -5.78 15.69
N VAL A 190 -8.39 -5.43 15.36
CA VAL A 190 -7.72 -5.88 14.12
C VAL A 190 -7.63 -7.40 14.09
N ARG A 191 -7.11 -8.03 15.15
CA ARG A 191 -6.93 -9.49 15.23
C ARG A 191 -8.25 -10.26 15.16
N SER A 192 -9.35 -9.66 15.61
CA SER A 192 -10.68 -10.27 15.47
C SER A 192 -11.14 -10.36 14.02
N MET A 193 -10.65 -9.47 13.15
CA MET A 193 -10.95 -9.45 11.71
C MET A 193 -9.93 -10.27 10.91
N ASN A 194 -8.64 -10.11 11.25
CA ASN A 194 -7.53 -10.82 10.62
C ASN A 194 -6.55 -11.35 11.69
N PRO A 195 -6.62 -12.65 12.04
CA PRO A 195 -5.73 -13.24 13.03
C PRO A 195 -4.26 -13.28 12.61
N ASP A 196 -3.96 -13.29 11.31
CA ASP A 196 -2.63 -13.57 10.77
C ASP A 196 -1.84 -12.31 10.36
N VAL A 197 -2.51 -11.14 10.28
CA VAL A 197 -1.89 -9.85 9.90
C VAL A 197 -0.63 -9.53 10.71
N THR A 198 0.40 -9.00 10.05
CA THR A 198 1.53 -8.41 10.77
C THR A 198 1.14 -7.01 11.25
N ILE A 199 1.20 -6.73 12.56
CA ILE A 199 0.90 -5.38 13.09
C ILE A 199 2.20 -4.72 13.50
N ILE A 200 2.45 -3.52 12.98
CA ILE A 200 3.64 -2.71 13.31
C ILE A 200 3.15 -1.33 13.75
N ALA A 201 3.44 -0.94 14.99
CA ALA A 201 3.16 0.40 15.49
C ALA A 201 4.39 1.29 15.32
N LEU A 202 4.23 2.45 14.69
CA LEU A 202 5.35 3.34 14.43
C LEU A 202 4.97 4.82 14.44
N SER A 203 6.00 5.66 14.57
CA SER A 203 5.96 7.07 14.27
C SER A 203 7.02 7.40 13.23
N ALA A 204 6.59 7.82 12.05
CA ALA A 204 7.50 8.35 11.04
C ALA A 204 8.14 9.70 11.46
N GLN A 205 7.54 10.39 12.43
CA GLN A 205 8.03 11.66 12.97
C GLN A 205 9.24 11.43 13.89
N THR A 206 9.13 10.50 14.85
CA THR A 206 10.21 10.22 15.83
C THR A 206 11.16 9.13 15.36
N GLY A 207 10.72 8.27 14.44
CA GLY A 207 11.44 7.09 13.97
C GLY A 207 11.18 5.82 14.78
N GLU A 208 10.40 5.91 15.86
CA GLU A 208 9.97 4.75 16.64
C GLU A 208 9.23 3.74 15.74
N GLY A 209 9.56 2.46 15.85
CA GLY A 209 8.95 1.38 15.07
C GLY A 209 9.33 1.34 13.58
N LEU A 210 10.08 2.31 13.05
CA LEU A 210 10.49 2.29 11.64
C LEU A 210 11.38 1.09 11.31
N GLU A 211 12.29 0.69 12.21
CA GLU A 211 13.18 -0.44 11.95
C GLU A 211 12.42 -1.76 11.73
N GLU A 212 11.35 -2.00 12.49
CA GLU A 212 10.47 -3.15 12.31
C GLU A 212 9.82 -3.16 10.93
N TRP A 213 9.30 -2.00 10.50
CA TRP A 213 8.76 -1.80 9.15
C TRP A 213 9.80 -2.09 8.06
N LEU A 214 11.01 -1.52 8.19
CA LEU A 214 12.07 -1.73 7.20
C LEU A 214 12.53 -3.19 7.14
N ASN A 215 12.51 -3.91 8.26
CA ASN A 215 12.85 -5.33 8.31
C ASN A 215 11.75 -6.19 7.69
N TRP A 216 10.47 -5.84 7.92
CA TRP A 216 9.35 -6.48 7.23
C TRP A 216 9.45 -6.30 5.72
N LEU A 217 9.75 -5.08 5.24
CA LEU A 217 9.97 -4.85 3.80
C LEU A 217 11.07 -5.72 3.22
N LYS A 218 12.23 -5.81 3.90
CA LYS A 218 13.34 -6.66 3.45
C LYS A 218 12.96 -8.13 3.38
N SER A 219 12.08 -8.62 4.27
CA SER A 219 11.63 -10.01 4.23
C SER A 219 10.64 -10.30 3.10
N GLN A 220 9.98 -9.28 2.54
CA GLN A 220 9.10 -9.43 1.37
C GLN A 220 9.86 -9.52 0.04
N VAL A 221 11.12 -9.06 0.00
CA VAL A 221 11.89 -9.06 -1.25
C VAL A 221 12.76 -10.30 -1.35
N ASN A 222 12.55 -11.10 -2.40
CA ASN A 222 13.35 -12.28 -2.69
C ASN A 222 14.67 -11.91 -3.39
N ILE A 223 15.62 -11.32 -2.66
CA ILE A 223 16.95 -10.99 -3.22
C ILE A 223 17.99 -12.05 -2.79
N PRO A 224 18.74 -12.67 -3.72
CA PRO A 224 19.84 -13.59 -3.40
C PRO A 224 20.90 -13.02 -2.45
N ARG A 225 21.06 -11.70 -2.44
CA ARG A 225 22.00 -10.94 -1.61
C ARG A 225 21.65 -10.96 -0.10
N PHE A 226 20.40 -11.26 0.27
CA PHE A 226 19.98 -11.44 1.67
C PHE A 226 19.90 -12.93 2.10
N LEU A 227 20.04 -13.88 1.17
CA LEU A 227 20.02 -15.32 1.47
C LEU A 227 21.34 -15.88 2.01
N ASN A 228 22.37 -15.03 2.21
CA ASN A 228 23.71 -15.43 2.67
C ASN A 228 24.21 -14.62 3.89
N CYS A 229 23.31 -14.10 4.73
CA CYS A 229 23.66 -13.53 6.04
C CYS A 229 23.18 -14.44 7.17
#